data_AF-A0A3D2SG13-F1
#
_entry.id   AF-A0A3D2SG13-F1
#
_cell.length_a   1.000
_cell.length_b   1.000
_cell.length_c   1.000
_cell.angle_alpha   90.00
_cell.angle_beta   90.00
_cell.angle_gamma   90.00
#
_symmetry.space_group_name_H-M   'P 1'
#
loop_
_entity.id
_entity.type
_entity.pdbx_description
1 polymer ?
#
loop_
_entity_poly.entity_id
_entity_poly.type
_entity_poly.pdbx_seq_one_letter_code
_entity_poly.pdbx_strand_id
1 'polypeptide(L)'
;MITPQAIYHPLYNDKEKFIILITGGRGCETPTQEIIMSDLTIKQIKDIKVGDCVMGDDGTPRNVLATIKGRSEMFRVRQTSAEDYLVNDAHILSLKKSQASINQGRYNEFKEYTDMRVTDYLNRSNRFKEHFRGYKANSIPYEERLVELDPYLL
;
A
#
# COMPACT_ATOMS: atom_id res chain seq x y z
N MET A 1 10.30 11.42 1.16
CA MET A 1 9.50 12.58 0.69
C MET A 1 9.02 12.36 -0.75
N ILE A 2 7.78 11.90 -0.96
CA ILE A 2 7.20 11.61 -2.29
C ILE A 2 6.94 12.93 -3.03
N THR A 3 7.10 12.95 -4.35
CA THR A 3 6.71 14.10 -5.19
C THR A 3 5.37 13.80 -5.85
N PRO A 4 4.32 14.61 -5.63
CA PRO A 4 3.02 14.42 -6.29
C PRO A 4 3.15 14.55 -7.81
N GLN A 5 2.44 13.71 -8.57
CA GLN A 5 2.34 13.86 -10.03
C GLN A 5 1.28 14.91 -10.39
N ALA A 6 1.52 15.67 -11.46
CA ALA A 6 0.72 16.84 -11.88
C ALA A 6 -0.76 16.52 -12.24
N ILE A 7 -1.11 15.25 -12.49
CA ILE A 7 -2.48 14.82 -12.82
C ILE A 7 -3.39 14.81 -11.57
N TYR A 8 -2.83 14.94 -10.37
CA TYR A 8 -3.55 14.94 -9.10
C TYR A 8 -3.32 16.25 -8.33
N HIS A 9 -4.15 17.27 -8.59
CA HIS A 9 -4.17 18.52 -7.82
C HIS A 9 -4.64 18.25 -6.36
N PRO A 10 -4.19 19.05 -5.38
CA PRO A 10 -3.31 18.67 -4.30
C PRO A 10 -4.12 18.31 -3.03
N LEU A 11 -4.35 17.01 -2.79
CA LEU A 11 -4.83 16.55 -1.48
C LEU A 11 -3.68 16.27 -0.48
N TYR A 12 -2.44 16.63 -0.84
CA TYR A 12 -1.24 16.21 -0.11
C TYR A 12 -0.23 17.36 0.06
N ASN A 13 -0.30 18.05 1.20
CA ASN A 13 0.74 18.99 1.65
C ASN A 13 1.70 18.36 2.67
N ASP A 14 1.39 17.17 3.21
CA ASP A 14 2.27 16.47 4.14
C ASP A 14 3.13 15.44 3.40
N LYS A 15 4.44 15.63 3.52
CA LYS A 15 5.50 14.99 2.73
C LYS A 15 6.32 14.00 3.58
N GLU A 16 6.06 13.98 4.88
CA GLU A 16 6.75 13.17 5.90
C GLU A 16 6.07 11.79 6.11
N LYS A 17 4.81 11.65 5.69
CA LYS A 17 3.98 10.47 5.97
C LYS A 17 3.65 9.72 4.68
N PHE A 18 4.15 8.50 4.57
CA PHE A 18 3.72 7.57 3.54
C PHE A 18 2.31 7.08 3.88
N ILE A 19 1.59 6.62 2.85
CA ILE A 19 0.23 6.14 2.96
C ILE A 19 0.14 4.82 2.19
N ILE A 20 -0.20 3.76 2.91
CA ILE A 20 -1.05 2.69 2.39
C ILE A 20 -2.48 3.08 2.79
N LEU A 21 -3.26 3.58 1.82
CA LEU A 21 -4.64 3.98 2.03
C LEU A 21 -5.54 2.93 1.40
N ILE A 22 -6.55 2.53 2.14
CA ILE A 22 -7.81 2.19 1.51
C ILE A 22 -8.41 3.52 1.07
N THR A 23 -8.26 3.80 -0.22
CA THR A 23 -8.81 4.95 -0.96
C THR A 23 -8.16 6.31 -0.67
N GLY A 24 -6.93 6.47 -1.14
CA GLY A 24 -6.24 7.76 -1.29
C GLY A 24 -5.96 8.06 -2.75
N GLY A 25 -7.00 8.20 -3.59
CA GLY A 25 -6.86 8.58 -5.01
C GLY A 25 -6.05 7.62 -5.89
N ARG A 26 -5.81 6.39 -5.42
CA ARG A 26 -4.86 5.43 -6.01
C ARG A 26 -5.50 4.10 -6.43
N GLY A 27 -6.83 4.01 -6.53
CA GLY A 27 -7.51 2.80 -7.03
C GLY A 27 -8.61 2.23 -6.16
N CYS A 28 -9.12 1.06 -6.55
CA CYS A 28 -10.05 0.25 -5.77
C CYS A 28 -9.56 -1.21 -5.69
N GLU A 29 -10.09 -1.94 -4.70
CA GLU A 29 -9.79 -3.33 -4.43
C GLU A 29 -11.08 -4.16 -4.35
N THR A 30 -10.94 -5.48 -4.25
CA THR A 30 -12.10 -6.37 -4.05
C THR A 30 -12.84 -6.03 -2.75
N PRO A 31 -14.19 -6.13 -2.72
CA PRO A 31 -14.99 -5.88 -1.51
C PRO A 31 -14.57 -6.70 -0.28
N THR A 32 -13.96 -7.87 -0.49
CA THR A 32 -13.54 -8.79 0.57
C THR A 32 -12.13 -8.52 1.10
N GLN A 33 -11.39 -7.56 0.54
CA GLN A 33 -10.03 -7.26 0.98
C GLN A 33 -10.07 -6.73 2.42
N GLU A 34 -9.15 -7.24 3.23
CA GLU A 34 -9.07 -6.96 4.67
C GLU A 34 -8.08 -5.86 4.99
N ILE A 35 -8.48 -5.02 5.94
CA ILE A 35 -7.87 -3.73 6.23
C ILE A 35 -7.63 -3.60 7.71
N ILE A 36 -6.40 -3.20 8.05
CA ILE A 36 -6.03 -2.89 9.42
C ILE A 36 -6.59 -1.51 9.75
N MET A 37 -7.44 -1.47 10.77
CA MET A 37 -8.02 -0.26 11.34
C MET A 37 -7.01 0.41 12.29
N SER A 38 -7.21 1.68 12.63
CA SER A 38 -6.28 2.40 13.51
C SER A 38 -6.18 1.82 14.92
N ASP A 39 -7.19 1.06 15.34
CA ASP A 39 -7.25 0.33 16.62
C ASP A 39 -6.73 -1.12 16.50
N LEU A 40 -6.06 -1.45 15.39
CA LEU A 40 -5.50 -2.77 15.06
C LEU A 40 -6.53 -3.86 14.78
N THR A 41 -7.83 -3.54 14.78
CA THR A 41 -8.84 -4.49 14.31
C THR A 41 -8.77 -4.66 12.80
N ILE A 42 -9.32 -5.78 12.31
CA ILE A 42 -9.41 -6.05 10.87
C ILE A 42 -10.86 -5.82 10.42
N LYS A 43 -11.02 -5.09 9.32
CA LYS A 43 -12.33 -4.83 8.69
C LYS A 43 -12.23 -5.06 7.19
N GLN A 44 -13.26 -5.62 6.57
CA GLN A 44 -13.31 -5.72 5.11
C GLN A 44 -13.63 -4.36 4.48
N ILE A 45 -13.07 -4.09 3.30
CA ILE A 45 -13.29 -2.81 2.59
C ILE A 45 -14.76 -2.48 2.41
N LYS A 46 -15.59 -3.48 2.09
CA LYS A 46 -17.03 -3.27 1.87
C LYS A 46 -17.76 -2.71 3.10
N ASP A 47 -17.19 -2.90 4.29
CA ASP A 47 -17.76 -2.52 5.58
C ASP A 47 -17.17 -1.23 6.14
N ILE A 48 -16.14 -0.66 5.48
CA ILE A 48 -15.55 0.64 5.82
C ILE A 48 -16.52 1.76 5.51
N LYS A 49 -16.63 2.73 6.43
CA LYS A 49 -17.52 3.88 6.34
C LYS A 49 -16.75 5.20 6.42
N VAL A 50 -17.34 6.27 5.89
CA VAL A 50 -16.83 7.63 6.08
C VAL A 50 -16.75 7.94 7.58
N GLY A 51 -15.62 8.48 8.02
CA GLY A 51 -15.31 8.73 9.42
C GLY A 51 -14.60 7.57 10.13
N ASP A 52 -14.52 6.38 9.53
CA ASP A 52 -13.64 5.32 10.05
C ASP A 52 -12.16 5.77 9.98
N CYS A 53 -11.34 5.25 10.90
CA CYS A 53 -9.91 5.48 10.93
C CYS A 53 -9.16 4.19 10.55
N VAL A 54 -8.46 4.19 9.41
CA VAL A 54 -7.61 3.07 8.98
C VAL A 54 -6.16 3.27 9.42
N MET A 55 -5.38 2.20 9.46
CA MET A 55 -3.97 2.25 9.83
C MET A 55 -3.12 2.78 8.67
N GLY A 56 -2.40 3.87 8.90
CA GLY A 56 -1.31 4.30 8.02
C GLY A 56 -0.09 3.41 8.19
N ASP A 57 0.74 3.31 7.16
CA ASP A 57 1.99 2.55 7.21
C ASP A 57 3.09 3.21 8.06
N ASP A 58 2.88 4.47 8.47
CA ASP A 58 3.64 5.15 9.52
C ASP A 58 3.13 4.85 10.94
N GLY A 59 2.13 3.97 11.08
CA GLY A 59 1.52 3.62 12.36
C GLY A 59 0.54 4.67 12.89
N THR A 60 0.20 5.70 12.11
CA THR A 60 -0.74 6.74 12.55
C THR A 60 -2.10 6.64 11.83
N PRO A 61 -3.21 7.05 12.46
CA PRO A 61 -4.54 6.93 11.87
C PRO A 61 -4.70 7.70 10.54
N ARG A 62 -5.57 7.20 9.67
CA ARG A 62 -6.04 7.87 8.43
C ARG A 62 -7.55 7.88 8.38
N ASN A 63 -8.14 9.07 8.25
CA ASN A 63 -9.59 9.22 8.20
C ASN A 63 -10.12 8.88 6.80
N VAL A 64 -11.16 8.06 6.74
CA VAL A 64 -11.89 7.77 5.51
C VAL A 64 -12.81 8.95 5.20
N LEU A 65 -12.48 9.69 4.14
CA LEU A 65 -13.25 10.88 3.74
C LEU A 65 -14.42 10.57 2.82
N ALA A 66 -14.31 9.50 2.02
CA ALA A 66 -15.32 9.08 1.05
C ALA A 66 -15.21 7.57 0.79
N THR A 67 -16.29 6.96 0.33
CA THR A 67 -16.28 5.57 -0.18
C THR A 67 -16.89 5.55 -1.58
N ILE A 68 -16.29 4.77 -2.47
CA ILE A 68 -16.72 4.64 -3.87
C ILE A 68 -16.89 3.17 -4.18
N LYS A 69 -17.96 2.84 -4.91
CA LYS A 69 -18.24 1.48 -5.41
C LYS A 69 -18.44 1.55 -6.91
N GLY A 70 -17.95 0.54 -7.61
CA GLY A 70 -18.05 0.47 -9.07
C GLY A 70 -17.74 -0.92 -9.58
N ARG A 71 -17.78 -1.06 -10.90
CA ARG A 71 -17.33 -2.26 -11.61
C ARG A 71 -16.21 -1.84 -12.55
N SER A 72 -15.15 -2.62 -12.58
CA SER A 72 -14.06 -2.46 -13.53
C SER A 72 -13.45 -3.82 -13.85
N GLU A 73 -12.57 -3.86 -14.84
CA GLU A 73 -11.66 -4.98 -15.02
C GLU A 73 -10.79 -5.13 -13.76
N MET A 74 -10.63 -6.37 -13.31
CA MET A 74 -9.92 -6.72 -12.08
C MET A 74 -8.65 -7.50 -12.39
N PHE A 75 -7.58 -7.16 -11.69
CA PHE A 75 -6.26 -7.75 -11.81
C PHE A 75 -5.88 -8.43 -10.50
N ARG A 76 -5.29 -9.62 -10.59
CA ARG A 76 -4.70 -10.32 -9.44
C ARG A 76 -3.22 -10.00 -9.34
N VAL A 77 -2.84 -9.32 -8.27
CA VAL A 77 -1.44 -9.08 -7.94
C VAL A 77 -0.92 -10.30 -7.19
N ARG A 78 -0.08 -11.08 -7.86
CA ARG A 78 0.52 -12.30 -7.28
C ARG A 78 1.83 -12.00 -6.56
N GLN A 79 1.98 -12.52 -5.36
CA GLN A 79 3.16 -12.28 -4.52
C GLN A 79 3.74 -13.59 -3.99
N THR A 80 5.05 -13.64 -3.79
CA THR A 80 5.74 -14.82 -3.25
C THR A 80 5.88 -14.79 -1.73
N SER A 81 5.73 -13.63 -1.11
CA SER A 81 6.07 -13.39 0.30
C SER A 81 5.03 -12.52 1.02
N ALA A 82 3.82 -12.49 0.48
CA ALA A 82 2.65 -11.79 0.98
C ALA A 82 1.40 -12.41 0.35
N GLU A 83 0.24 -12.03 0.83
CA GLU A 83 -1.03 -12.48 0.26
C GLU A 83 -1.26 -11.86 -1.13
N ASP A 84 -1.85 -12.65 -2.02
CA ASP A 84 -2.37 -12.14 -3.28
C ASP A 84 -3.56 -11.22 -3.00
N TYR A 85 -3.70 -10.15 -3.80
CA TYR A 85 -4.83 -9.25 -3.70
C TYR A 85 -5.39 -8.90 -5.08
N LEU A 86 -6.65 -8.48 -5.10
CA LEU A 86 -7.41 -8.18 -6.31
C LEU A 86 -7.70 -6.68 -6.37
N VAL A 87 -7.28 -6.06 -7.46
CA VAL A 87 -7.38 -4.62 -7.67
C VAL A 87 -8.03 -4.29 -9.00
N ASN A 88 -8.62 -3.11 -9.13
CA ASN A 88 -9.11 -2.68 -10.43
C ASN A 88 -7.96 -2.22 -11.35
N ASP A 89 -8.27 -2.11 -12.64
CA ASP A 89 -7.39 -1.57 -13.68
C ASP A 89 -6.79 -0.19 -13.35
N ALA A 90 -7.52 0.65 -12.61
CA ALA A 90 -7.09 2.00 -12.20
C ALA A 90 -6.20 2.01 -10.94
N HIS A 91 -5.91 0.84 -10.35
CA HIS A 91 -5.16 0.77 -9.11
C HIS A 91 -3.68 1.10 -9.31
N ILE A 92 -3.13 1.87 -8.38
CA ILE A 92 -1.75 2.35 -8.35
C ILE A 92 -1.01 1.55 -7.29
N LEU A 93 -0.05 0.75 -7.76
CA LEU A 93 0.85 -0.04 -6.95
C LEU A 93 1.96 0.85 -6.40
N SER A 94 2.22 0.73 -5.10
CA SER A 94 3.39 1.31 -4.44
C SER A 94 4.53 0.30 -4.45
N LEU A 95 5.61 0.61 -5.17
CA LEU A 95 6.72 -0.32 -5.42
C LEU A 95 8.02 0.21 -4.83
N LYS A 96 8.81 -0.69 -4.25
CA LYS A 96 10.18 -0.42 -3.81
C LYS A 96 11.18 -1.06 -4.75
N LYS A 97 12.18 -0.28 -5.15
CA LYS A 97 13.34 -0.70 -5.93
C LYS A 97 14.24 -1.59 -5.08
N SER A 98 14.65 -2.73 -5.63
CA SER A 98 15.56 -3.67 -4.99
C SER A 98 16.92 -3.04 -4.68
N GLN A 99 17.53 -3.44 -3.56
CA GLN A 99 18.88 -2.97 -3.18
C GLN A 99 19.93 -3.27 -4.26
N ALA A 100 19.82 -4.42 -4.93
CA ALA A 100 20.71 -4.78 -6.03
C ALA A 100 20.66 -3.77 -7.19
N SER A 101 19.47 -3.30 -7.56
CA SER A 101 19.32 -2.24 -8.59
C SER A 101 19.89 -0.90 -8.13
N ILE A 102 19.72 -0.56 -6.84
CA ILE A 102 20.29 0.68 -6.26
C ILE A 102 21.83 0.63 -6.35
N ASN A 103 22.43 -0.46 -5.86
CA ASN A 103 23.88 -0.64 -5.82
C ASN A 103 24.52 -0.66 -7.22
N GLN A 104 23.79 -1.17 -8.22
CA GLN A 104 24.26 -1.26 -9.61
C GLN A 104 23.95 0.01 -10.43
N GLY A 105 23.33 1.04 -9.85
CA GLY A 105 22.92 2.23 -10.59
C GLY A 105 21.93 1.92 -11.73
N ARG A 106 21.03 0.98 -11.49
CA ARG A 106 20.03 0.51 -12.48
C ARG A 106 18.71 1.23 -12.28
N TYR A 107 18.01 1.50 -13.39
CA TYR A 107 16.71 2.19 -13.39
C TYR A 107 16.79 3.57 -12.71
N ASN A 108 17.82 4.36 -13.01
CA ASN A 108 18.10 5.66 -12.37
C ASN A 108 16.99 6.69 -12.62
N GLU A 109 16.21 6.51 -13.67
CA GLU A 109 15.02 7.31 -13.98
C GLU A 109 13.87 7.09 -12.97
N PHE A 110 13.92 6.01 -12.18
CA PHE A 110 12.96 5.71 -11.13
C PHE A 110 13.54 5.98 -9.74
N LYS A 111 12.70 6.48 -8.83
CA LYS A 111 13.06 6.64 -7.42
C LYS A 111 13.08 5.28 -6.71
N GLU A 112 13.62 5.24 -5.48
CA GLU A 112 13.56 4.04 -4.65
C GLU A 112 12.11 3.58 -4.43
N TYR A 113 11.22 4.51 -4.09
CA TYR A 113 9.78 4.28 -4.00
C TYR A 113 9.11 4.88 -5.22
N THR A 114 8.39 4.05 -5.97
CA THR A 114 7.74 4.42 -7.23
C THR A 114 6.31 3.93 -7.23
N ASP A 115 5.40 4.83 -7.60
CA ASP A 115 3.99 4.52 -7.77
C ASP A 115 3.68 4.29 -9.25
N MET A 116 2.92 3.24 -9.56
CA MET A 116 2.62 2.87 -10.94
C MET A 116 1.25 2.22 -11.05
N ARG A 117 0.44 2.61 -12.05
CA ARG A 117 -0.83 1.94 -12.33
C ARG A 117 -0.59 0.46 -12.64
N VAL A 118 -1.50 -0.43 -12.23
CA VAL A 118 -1.38 -1.88 -12.44
C VAL A 118 -1.22 -2.23 -13.92
N THR A 119 -1.90 -1.51 -14.81
CA THR A 119 -1.78 -1.68 -16.27
C THR A 119 -0.39 -1.29 -16.78
N ASP A 120 0.19 -0.21 -16.24
CA ASP A 120 1.53 0.23 -16.62
C ASP A 120 2.58 -0.76 -16.12
N TYR A 121 2.40 -1.27 -14.91
CA TYR A 121 3.25 -2.31 -14.32
C TYR A 121 3.16 -3.62 -15.10
N LEU A 122 1.96 -4.02 -15.53
CA LEU A 122 1.74 -5.20 -16.36
C LEU A 122 2.54 -5.13 -17.66
N ASN A 123 2.64 -3.94 -18.26
CA ASN A 123 3.39 -3.70 -19.49
C ASN A 123 4.92 -3.58 -19.30
N ARG A 124 5.43 -3.66 -18.06
CA ARG A 124 6.88 -3.68 -17.80
C ARG A 124 7.49 -5.04 -18.07
N SER A 125 8.80 -5.03 -18.34
CA SER A 125 9.59 -6.25 -18.53
C SER A 125 9.63 -7.12 -17.27
N ASN A 126 9.82 -8.44 -17.43
CA ASN A 126 9.97 -9.35 -16.28
C ASN A 126 11.12 -8.93 -15.36
N ARG A 127 12.24 -8.49 -15.95
CA ARG A 127 13.38 -7.96 -15.20
C ARG A 127 13.02 -6.73 -14.36
N PHE A 128 12.17 -5.84 -14.86
CA PHE A 128 11.68 -4.71 -14.06
C PHE A 128 10.86 -5.22 -12.87
N LYS A 129 9.93 -6.15 -13.12
CA LYS A 129 9.07 -6.76 -12.09
C LYS A 129 9.84 -7.55 -11.04
N GLU A 130 11.02 -8.08 -11.37
CA GLU A 130 11.93 -8.71 -10.41
C GLU A 130 12.59 -7.71 -9.45
N HIS A 131 12.78 -6.47 -9.92
CA HIS A 131 13.51 -5.42 -9.20
C HIS A 131 12.62 -4.35 -8.57
N PHE A 132 11.33 -4.28 -8.91
CA PHE A 132 10.35 -3.39 -8.29
C PHE A 132 9.24 -4.25 -7.69
N ARG A 133 9.13 -4.25 -6.36
CA ARG A 133 8.22 -5.14 -5.63
C ARG A 133 7.38 -4.35 -4.65
N GLY A 134 6.22 -4.91 -4.28
CA GLY A 134 5.49 -4.44 -3.10
C GLY A 134 6.37 -4.55 -1.85
N TYR A 135 6.06 -3.74 -0.85
CA TYR A 135 6.76 -3.74 0.44
C TYR A 135 5.76 -3.57 1.58
N LYS A 136 6.20 -3.93 2.78
CA LYS A 136 5.43 -3.81 4.02
C LYS A 136 6.04 -2.74 4.92
N ALA A 137 5.22 -2.15 5.78
CA ALA A 137 5.70 -1.33 6.89
C ALA A 137 6.62 -2.16 7.80
N ASN A 138 7.57 -1.50 8.47
CA ASN A 138 8.56 -2.17 9.30
C ASN A 138 7.94 -2.81 10.56
N SER A 139 6.97 -2.12 11.17
CA SER A 139 6.22 -2.63 12.32
C SER A 139 4.84 -2.01 12.34
N ILE A 140 3.87 -2.79 12.82
CA ILE A 140 2.61 -2.24 13.29
C ILE A 140 2.91 -1.62 14.66
N PRO A 141 2.40 -0.41 14.97
CA PRO A 141 2.51 0.16 16.31
C PRO A 141 1.81 -0.77 17.30
N TYR A 142 2.56 -1.34 18.25
CA TYR A 142 2.01 -2.13 19.34
C TYR A 142 2.47 -1.53 20.66
N GLU A 143 1.61 -1.57 21.68
CA GLU A 143 2.01 -1.21 23.03
C GLU A 143 2.66 -2.42 23.70
N GLU A 144 3.90 -2.26 24.17
CA GLU A 144 4.56 -3.29 24.97
C GLU A 144 3.76 -3.58 26.24
N ARG A 145 3.48 -4.85 26.48
CA ARG A 145 2.82 -5.32 27.70
C ARG A 145 3.66 -6.41 28.33
N LEU A 146 3.81 -6.34 29.64
CA LEU A 146 4.38 -7.44 30.41
C LEU A 146 3.43 -8.63 30.31
N VAL A 147 3.93 -9.69 29.69
CA VAL A 147 3.28 -11.00 29.64
C VAL A 147 3.88 -11.86 30.73
N GLU A 148 3.06 -12.67 31.40
CA GLU A 148 3.53 -13.60 32.44
C GLU A 148 4.38 -14.75 31.84
N LEU A 149 4.27 -14.96 30.53
CA LEU A 149 4.98 -15.97 29.77
C LEU A 149 6.20 -15.35 29.08
N ASP A 150 7.32 -16.07 29.13
CA ASP A 150 8.51 -15.70 28.38
C ASP A 150 8.18 -15.60 26.87
N PRO A 151 8.66 -14.58 26.13
CA PRO A 151 8.41 -14.41 24.70
C PRO A 151 8.70 -15.65 23.84
N TYR A 152 9.62 -16.53 24.25
CA TYR A 152 9.91 -17.78 23.53
C TYR A 152 8.84 -18.87 23.73
N LEU A 153 7.85 -18.65 24.59
CA LEU A 153 6.73 -19.55 24.89
C LEU A 153 5.40 -19.07 24.28
N LEU A 154 5.40 -17.96 23.53
CA LEU A 154 4.26 -17.40 22.78
C LEU A 154 4.38 -17.71 21.29
#